data_AF-A0A1R2CT61-F1
#
_entry.id   AF-A0A1R2CT61-F1
#
_cell.length_a   1.000
_cell.length_b   1.000
_cell.length_c   1.000
_cell.angle_alpha   90.00
_cell.angle_beta   90.00
_cell.angle_gamma   90.00
#
_symmetry.space_group_name_H-M   'P 1'
#
loop_
_entity.id
_entity.type
_entity.pdbx_description
1 polymer ?
#
loop_
_entity_poly.entity_id
_entity_poly.type
_entity_poly.pdbx_seq_one_letter_code
_entity_poly.pdbx_strand_id
1 'polypeptide(L)'
;MDRIITISGFAVFYSLVSIANIIINTPPQDLSRRKKWDFLGQHVSLIHAVLAAIISFCVYILEGGIRYNTPTNFYHIIVLGHSLGYFLYDMIYAELFKLHDWAMRTHHTCVLIGGTILYLAPTGGSPATMCILITEGVNSFMMLRKILRAKKLQNTKAYEIIEITFAGSFVFLRSIMCTWLNYNIWVSTFPLISKLTISITYGVGLIWVNVIVGIAVERLPPYSPVKEAIQRGLQFINKNQMSFAVGVFVWAVIIPYYVTQFLHFGFKNLVIGGFIVF
;
A
#
# COMPACT_ATOMS: atom_id res chain seq x y z
N MET A 1 18.73 9.60 17.96
CA MET A 1 18.81 10.10 16.56
C MET A 1 17.64 11.04 16.37
N ASP A 2 17.88 12.20 15.77
CA ASP A 2 16.82 13.18 15.56
C ASP A 2 15.86 12.64 14.51
N ARG A 3 14.65 12.25 14.95
CA ARG A 3 13.63 11.59 14.13
C ARG A 3 13.29 12.42 12.87
N ILE A 4 13.35 13.74 13.00
CA ILE A 4 13.09 14.66 11.88
C ILE A 4 14.15 14.54 10.77
N ILE A 5 15.42 14.32 11.13
CA ILE A 5 16.52 14.23 10.16
C ILE A 5 16.31 13.02 9.24
N THR A 6 15.77 11.91 9.73
CA THR A 6 15.56 10.71 8.91
C THR A 6 14.52 10.96 7.81
N ILE A 7 13.36 11.53 8.14
CA ILE A 7 12.30 11.80 7.14
C ILE A 7 12.80 12.82 6.11
N SER A 8 13.34 13.94 6.56
CA SER A 8 13.84 15.00 5.68
C SER A 8 14.99 14.48 4.80
N GLY A 9 15.90 13.69 5.37
CA GLY A 9 17.00 13.07 4.63
C GLY A 9 16.51 12.15 3.51
N PHE A 10 15.51 11.30 3.78
CA PHE A 10 14.94 10.44 2.75
C PHE A 10 14.12 11.23 1.70
N ALA A 11 13.41 12.29 2.09
CA ALA A 11 12.71 13.16 1.14
C ALA A 11 13.70 13.85 0.18
N VAL A 12 14.84 14.33 0.70
CA VAL A 12 15.92 14.87 -0.14
C VAL A 12 16.51 13.79 -1.04
N PHE A 13 16.77 12.59 -0.50
CA PHE A 13 17.24 11.45 -1.28
C PHE A 13 16.32 11.15 -2.48
N TYR A 14 15.01 11.04 -2.27
CA TYR A 14 14.07 10.79 -3.38
C TYR A 14 13.96 11.95 -4.37
N SER A 15 14.14 13.18 -3.90
CA SER A 15 14.22 14.35 -4.79
C SER A 15 15.45 14.26 -5.70
N LEU A 16 16.60 13.83 -5.17
CA LEU A 16 17.82 13.60 -5.97
C LEU A 16 17.66 12.41 -6.92
N VAL A 17 17.05 11.31 -6.47
CA VAL A 17 16.70 10.17 -7.33
C VAL A 17 15.78 10.62 -8.47
N SER A 18 14.81 11.49 -8.20
CA SER A 18 13.94 12.06 -9.22
C SER A 18 14.70 12.87 -10.26
N ILE A 19 15.66 13.70 -9.84
CA ILE A 19 16.50 14.48 -10.76
C ILE A 19 17.35 13.56 -11.63
N ALA A 20 18.03 12.58 -11.01
CA ALA A 20 18.81 11.58 -11.74
C ALA A 20 17.93 10.79 -12.72
N ASN A 21 16.72 10.42 -12.31
CA ASN A 21 15.76 9.71 -13.15
C ASN A 21 15.30 10.52 -14.38
N ILE A 22 15.13 11.84 -14.25
CA ILE A 22 14.82 12.73 -15.39
C ILE A 22 15.97 12.72 -16.43
N ILE A 23 17.22 12.61 -15.97
CA ILE A 23 18.40 12.58 -16.83
C ILE A 23 18.56 11.21 -17.51
N ILE A 24 18.34 10.12 -16.75
CA ILE A 24 18.60 8.74 -17.22
C ILE A 24 17.45 8.21 -18.08
N ASN A 25 16.20 8.44 -17.66
CA ASN A 25 15.03 7.85 -18.31
C ASN A 25 14.34 8.87 -19.22
N THR A 26 14.28 8.54 -20.51
CA THR A 26 13.52 9.33 -21.48
C THR A 26 12.08 8.81 -21.60
N PRO A 27 11.05 9.62 -21.31
CA PRO A 27 9.67 9.22 -21.50
C PRO A 27 9.34 8.98 -22.99
N PRO A 28 8.50 7.98 -23.32
CA PRO A 28 8.01 7.80 -24.68
C PRO A 28 7.39 9.08 -25.25
N GLN A 29 7.71 9.38 -26.52
CA GLN A 29 7.38 10.68 -27.12
C GLN A 29 5.87 10.92 -27.27
N ASP A 30 5.11 9.86 -27.50
CA ASP A 30 3.66 9.84 -27.74
C ASP A 30 2.81 10.05 -26.48
N LEU A 31 3.43 10.07 -25.30
CA LEU A 31 2.72 10.37 -24.06
C LEU A 31 2.39 11.87 -23.95
N SER A 32 1.18 12.18 -23.51
CA SER A 32 0.80 13.53 -23.07
C SER A 32 1.75 14.03 -21.96
N ARG A 33 1.89 15.36 -21.80
CA ARG A 33 2.76 15.97 -20.77
C ARG A 33 2.53 15.40 -19.37
N ARG A 34 1.26 15.24 -18.95
CA ARG A 34 0.91 14.64 -17.64
C ARG A 34 1.40 13.19 -17.53
N LYS A 35 1.21 12.38 -18.57
CA LYS A 35 1.66 10.97 -18.61
C LYS A 35 3.18 10.83 -18.66
N LYS A 36 3.91 11.81 -19.20
CA LYS A 36 5.38 11.83 -19.15
C LYS A 36 5.88 11.99 -17.71
N TRP A 37 5.27 12.89 -16.93
CA TRP A 37 5.59 13.03 -15.51
C TRP A 37 5.16 11.82 -14.70
N ASP A 38 3.98 11.26 -14.98
CA ASP A 38 3.57 9.99 -14.36
C ASP A 38 4.62 8.91 -14.62
N PHE A 39 5.03 8.70 -15.87
CA PHE A 39 6.06 7.72 -16.24
C PHE A 39 7.38 7.89 -15.46
N LEU A 40 7.85 9.13 -15.29
CA LEU A 40 9.05 9.42 -14.51
C LEU A 40 8.83 9.13 -13.03
N GLY A 41 7.71 9.59 -12.46
CA GLY A 41 7.32 9.31 -11.08
C GLY A 41 7.28 7.80 -10.79
N GLN A 42 6.69 7.00 -11.69
CA GLN A 42 6.61 5.54 -11.53
C GLN A 42 7.99 4.86 -11.34
N HIS A 43 9.09 5.42 -11.88
CA HIS A 43 10.43 4.87 -11.65
C HIS A 43 10.94 5.16 -10.25
N VAL A 44 10.70 6.37 -9.74
CA VAL A 44 11.06 6.74 -8.36
C VAL A 44 10.25 5.92 -7.36
N SER A 45 8.95 5.78 -7.61
CA SER A 45 8.05 4.92 -6.85
C SER A 45 8.48 3.45 -6.88
N LEU A 46 8.95 2.94 -8.02
CA LEU A 46 9.47 1.58 -8.13
C LEU A 46 10.70 1.36 -7.24
N ILE A 47 11.66 2.29 -7.29
CA ILE A 47 12.87 2.24 -6.44
C ILE A 47 12.45 2.25 -4.97
N HIS A 48 11.54 3.15 -4.59
CA HIS A 48 11.00 3.19 -3.23
C HIS A 48 10.37 1.86 -2.83
N ALA A 49 9.43 1.36 -3.61
CA ALA A 49 8.66 0.16 -3.27
C ALA A 49 9.57 -1.06 -3.10
N VAL A 50 10.56 -1.22 -3.98
CA VAL A 50 11.55 -2.32 -3.89
C VAL A 50 12.41 -2.18 -2.63
N LEU A 51 12.99 -1.00 -2.38
CA LEU A 51 13.83 -0.78 -1.20
C LEU A 51 13.01 -0.95 0.09
N ALA A 52 11.80 -0.39 0.15
CA ALA A 52 10.90 -0.48 1.29
C ALA A 52 10.50 -1.93 1.59
N ALA A 53 10.19 -2.72 0.55
CA ALA A 53 9.90 -4.13 0.72
C ALA A 53 11.11 -4.92 1.24
N ILE A 54 12.31 -4.68 0.69
CA ILE A 54 13.53 -5.37 1.13
C ILE A 54 13.86 -5.04 2.59
N ILE A 55 13.93 -3.76 2.96
CA ILE A 55 14.27 -3.37 4.33
C ILE A 55 13.23 -3.88 5.33
N SER A 56 11.94 -3.82 4.97
CA SER A 56 10.87 -4.29 5.85
C SER A 56 10.87 -5.80 6.01
N PHE A 57 11.17 -6.53 4.94
CA PHE A 57 11.32 -7.99 4.98
C PHE A 57 12.51 -8.39 5.86
N CYS A 58 13.66 -7.73 5.74
CA CYS A 58 14.80 -7.98 6.61
C CYS A 58 14.44 -7.78 8.08
N VAL A 59 13.77 -6.68 8.43
CA VAL A 59 13.34 -6.42 9.82
C VAL A 59 12.35 -7.49 10.31
N TYR A 60 11.37 -7.85 9.49
CA TYR A 60 10.39 -8.89 9.81
C TYR A 60 11.04 -10.25 10.12
N ILE A 61 12.03 -10.66 9.32
CA ILE A 61 12.78 -11.90 9.56
C ILE A 61 13.65 -11.80 10.82
N LEU A 62 14.35 -10.68 11.01
CA LEU A 62 15.21 -10.47 12.18
C LEU A 62 14.42 -10.49 13.51
N GLU A 63 13.17 -10.04 13.52
CA GLU A 63 12.33 -10.00 14.74
C GLU A 63 11.61 -11.32 15.04
N GLY A 64 11.64 -12.27 14.09
CA GLY A 64 10.87 -13.51 14.18
C GLY A 64 9.36 -13.28 14.01
N GLY A 65 8.96 -12.30 13.19
CA GLY A 65 7.56 -11.98 12.94
C GLY A 65 7.09 -10.66 13.54
N ILE A 66 5.77 -10.45 13.59
CA ILE A 66 5.13 -9.20 14.03
C ILE A 66 5.02 -9.15 15.55
N ARG A 67 5.39 -8.02 16.15
CA ARG A 67 5.23 -7.75 17.58
C ARG A 67 4.45 -6.46 17.84
N TYR A 68 3.15 -6.58 18.07
CA TYR A 68 2.24 -5.42 18.12
C TYR A 68 2.52 -4.43 19.25
N ASN A 69 2.78 -4.91 20.47
CA ASN A 69 2.88 -4.06 21.65
C ASN A 69 4.33 -3.91 22.16
N THR A 70 5.32 -4.19 21.32
CA THR A 70 6.73 -4.02 21.71
C THR A 70 7.24 -2.61 21.41
N PRO A 71 8.29 -2.16 22.12
CA PRO A 71 8.93 -0.90 21.83
C PRO A 71 9.39 -0.78 20.39
N THR A 72 9.18 0.40 19.81
CA THR A 72 9.71 0.77 18.50
C THR A 72 11.23 0.87 18.60
N ASN A 73 11.95 0.12 17.76
CA ASN A 73 13.40 0.11 17.74
C ASN A 73 13.96 0.94 16.57
N PHE A 74 15.29 1.00 16.49
CA PHE A 74 16.00 1.74 15.46
C PHE A 74 15.65 1.28 14.03
N TYR A 75 15.52 -0.03 13.81
CA TYR A 75 15.21 -0.56 12.49
C TYR A 75 13.82 -0.11 12.01
N HIS A 76 12.83 -0.11 12.90
CA HIS A 76 11.50 0.43 12.58
C HIS A 76 11.55 1.91 12.20
N ILE A 77 12.37 2.70 12.89
CA ILE A 77 12.57 4.13 12.60
C ILE A 77 13.16 4.31 11.19
N ILE A 78 14.11 3.47 10.78
CA ILE A 78 14.64 3.53 9.41
C ILE A 78 13.58 3.17 8.38
N VAL A 79 12.82 2.08 8.58
CA VAL A 79 11.76 1.65 7.66
C VAL A 79 10.67 2.73 7.49
N LEU A 80 10.17 3.25 8.61
CA LEU A 80 9.15 4.29 8.63
C LEU A 80 9.68 5.61 8.07
N GLY A 81 10.89 6.02 8.46
CA GLY A 81 11.51 7.24 7.97
C GLY A 81 11.75 7.20 6.46
N HIS A 82 12.22 6.07 5.93
CA HIS A 82 12.37 5.82 4.50
C HIS A 82 11.05 5.99 3.74
N SER A 83 9.98 5.39 4.26
CA SER A 83 8.66 5.44 3.62
C SER A 83 8.01 6.81 3.76
N LEU A 84 8.03 7.43 4.94
CA LEU A 84 7.49 8.77 5.14
C LEU A 84 8.23 9.83 4.31
N GLY A 85 9.55 9.72 4.17
CA GLY A 85 10.34 10.59 3.30
C GLY A 85 9.91 10.47 1.84
N TYR A 86 9.69 9.25 1.35
CA TYR A 86 9.12 9.03 0.03
C TYR A 86 7.70 9.61 -0.09
N PHE A 87 6.79 9.30 0.82
CA PHE A 87 5.40 9.76 0.77
C PHE A 87 5.30 11.28 0.78
N LEU A 88 6.20 11.97 1.48
CA LEU A 88 6.29 13.43 1.48
C LEU A 88 6.73 13.95 0.10
N TYR A 89 7.81 13.39 -0.46
CA TYR A 89 8.26 13.71 -1.81
C TYR A 89 7.15 13.46 -2.85
N ASP A 90 6.51 12.29 -2.80
CA ASP A 90 5.53 11.85 -3.80
C ASP A 90 4.25 12.69 -3.71
N MET A 91 3.83 13.09 -2.50
CA MET A 91 2.72 14.04 -2.32
C MET A 91 3.01 15.38 -3.03
N ILE A 92 4.20 15.95 -2.82
CA ILE A 92 4.60 17.21 -3.46
C ILE A 92 4.67 17.03 -4.98
N TYR A 93 5.36 15.99 -5.44
CA TYR A 93 5.52 15.67 -6.87
C TYR A 93 4.17 15.51 -7.56
N ALA A 94 3.28 14.71 -6.98
CA ALA A 94 1.98 14.43 -7.55
C ALA A 94 1.05 15.63 -7.56
N GLU A 95 1.08 16.52 -6.57
CA GLU A 95 0.28 17.75 -6.60
C GLU A 95 0.83 18.76 -7.62
N LEU A 96 2.15 18.92 -7.73
CA LEU A 96 2.77 19.79 -8.73
C LEU A 96 2.39 19.38 -10.16
N PHE A 97 2.36 18.09 -10.44
CA PHE A 97 2.05 17.55 -11.76
C PHE A 97 0.59 17.08 -11.93
N LYS A 98 -0.26 17.34 -10.92
CA LYS A 98 -1.68 16.96 -10.87
C LYS A 98 -1.91 15.48 -11.20
N LEU A 99 -1.11 14.59 -10.61
CA LEU A 99 -1.13 13.15 -10.89
C LEU A 99 -2.19 12.43 -10.07
N HIS A 100 -2.35 12.77 -8.78
CA HIS A 100 -3.27 12.09 -7.87
C HIS A 100 -4.74 12.42 -8.12
N ASP A 101 -5.57 11.40 -7.96
CA ASP A 101 -7.00 11.53 -7.74
C ASP A 101 -7.31 11.67 -6.24
N TRP A 102 -8.59 11.81 -5.90
CA TRP A 102 -9.04 11.96 -4.51
C TRP A 102 -8.74 10.75 -3.63
N ALA A 103 -8.79 9.54 -4.18
CA ALA A 103 -8.50 8.32 -3.43
C ALA A 103 -7.02 8.26 -3.03
N MET A 104 -6.13 8.56 -3.98
CA MET A 104 -4.68 8.64 -3.74
C MET A 104 -4.30 9.78 -2.81
N ARG A 105 -4.93 10.96 -2.93
CA ARG A 105 -4.73 12.05 -1.95
C ARG A 105 -5.09 11.63 -0.53
N THR A 106 -6.27 11.02 -0.37
CA THR A 106 -6.74 10.53 0.93
C THR A 106 -5.79 9.48 1.51
N HIS A 107 -5.32 8.55 0.66
CA HIS A 107 -4.30 7.57 1.03
C HIS A 107 -3.02 8.25 1.54
N HIS A 108 -2.45 9.16 0.78
CA HIS A 108 -1.20 9.84 1.16
C HIS A 108 -1.37 10.68 2.44
N THR A 109 -2.48 11.40 2.58
CA THR A 109 -2.77 12.17 3.80
C THR A 109 -2.87 11.25 5.03
N CYS A 110 -3.59 10.12 4.92
CA CYS A 110 -3.70 9.16 6.02
C CYS A 110 -2.36 8.51 6.36
N VAL A 111 -1.58 8.12 5.35
CA VAL A 111 -0.25 7.52 5.55
C VAL A 111 0.70 8.52 6.21
N LEU A 112 0.73 9.78 5.78
CA LEU A 112 1.57 10.81 6.40
C LEU A 112 1.15 11.07 7.85
N ILE A 113 -0.14 11.28 8.13
CA ILE A 113 -0.62 11.55 9.49
C ILE A 113 -0.38 10.33 10.39
N GLY A 114 -0.92 9.16 10.01
CA GLY A 114 -0.86 7.94 10.80
C GLY A 114 0.57 7.42 10.97
N GLY A 115 1.33 7.45 9.89
CA GLY A 115 2.73 7.04 9.87
C GLY A 115 3.61 7.98 10.70
N THR A 116 3.42 9.30 10.64
CA THR A 116 4.16 10.23 11.52
C THR A 116 3.83 10.01 13.00
N ILE A 117 2.57 9.76 13.35
CA ILE A 117 2.20 9.44 14.74
C ILE A 117 2.89 8.14 15.19
N LEU A 118 2.85 7.08 14.38
CA LEU A 118 3.55 5.82 14.67
C LEU A 118 5.06 5.99 14.74
N TYR A 119 5.61 6.84 13.87
CA TYR A 119 7.02 7.16 13.83
C TYR A 119 7.49 7.89 15.09
N LEU A 120 6.62 8.66 15.74
CA LEU A 120 6.88 9.33 17.02
C LEU A 120 6.47 8.49 18.23
N ALA A 121 5.66 7.45 18.04
CA ALA A 121 5.20 6.58 19.11
C ALA A 121 6.35 5.75 19.73
N PRO A 122 6.26 5.40 21.03
CA PRO A 122 7.21 4.52 21.68
C PRO A 122 7.02 3.05 21.32
N THR A 123 5.86 2.67 20.79
CA THR A 123 5.49 1.30 20.41
C THR A 123 4.87 1.27 19.03
N GLY A 124 4.90 0.09 18.40
CA GLY A 124 4.15 -0.16 17.18
C GLY A 124 4.92 -0.10 15.87
N GLY A 125 6.24 0.09 15.93
CA GLY A 125 7.10 0.04 14.75
C GLY A 125 7.08 -1.31 13.99
N SER A 126 6.92 -2.43 14.69
CA SER A 126 6.93 -3.77 14.09
C SER A 126 5.73 -4.01 13.14
N PRO A 127 4.45 -3.86 13.55
CA PRO A 127 3.34 -3.99 12.61
C PRO A 127 3.30 -2.87 11.57
N ALA A 128 3.85 -1.68 11.85
CA ALA A 128 3.99 -0.63 10.85
C ALA A 128 4.97 -1.03 9.73
N THR A 129 6.05 -1.71 10.09
CA THR A 129 7.00 -2.35 9.15
C THR A 129 6.29 -3.42 8.32
N MET A 130 5.43 -4.24 8.94
CA MET A 130 4.64 -5.23 8.19
C MET A 130 3.64 -4.56 7.24
N CYS A 131 2.98 -3.48 7.64
CA CYS A 131 2.12 -2.71 6.74
C CYS A 131 2.91 -2.32 5.48
N ILE A 132 4.09 -1.72 5.64
CA ILE A 132 4.96 -1.31 4.52
C ILE A 132 5.37 -2.51 3.67
N LEU A 133 5.77 -3.63 4.28
CA LEU A 133 6.13 -4.84 3.54
C LEU A 133 4.99 -5.33 2.63
N ILE A 134 3.79 -5.45 3.19
CA ILE A 134 2.62 -5.94 2.46
C ILE A 134 2.23 -4.95 1.35
N THR A 135 2.24 -3.64 1.65
CA THR A 135 1.79 -2.63 0.70
C THR A 135 2.79 -2.42 -0.43
N GLU A 136 4.07 -2.22 -0.09
CA GLU A 136 5.10 -1.87 -1.05
C GLU A 136 5.61 -3.09 -1.84
N GLY A 137 5.60 -4.27 -1.24
CA GLY A 137 5.91 -5.52 -1.94
C GLY A 137 5.06 -5.67 -3.21
N VAL A 138 3.76 -5.42 -3.11
CA VAL A 138 2.86 -5.48 -4.27
C VAL A 138 2.96 -4.25 -5.17
N ASN A 139 3.15 -3.06 -4.59
CA ASN A 139 3.24 -1.83 -5.36
C ASN A 139 4.41 -1.86 -6.35
N SER A 140 5.50 -2.56 -6.04
CA SER A 140 6.63 -2.74 -6.99
C SER A 140 6.16 -3.31 -8.35
N PHE A 141 5.31 -4.34 -8.34
CA PHE A 141 4.73 -4.91 -9.56
C PHE A 141 3.76 -3.94 -10.26
N MET A 142 3.01 -3.14 -9.49
CA MET A 142 2.14 -2.11 -10.04
C MET A 142 2.92 -1.05 -10.84
N MET A 143 4.02 -0.55 -10.26
CA MET A 143 4.87 0.47 -10.89
C MET A 143 5.50 -0.11 -12.17
N LEU A 144 6.06 -1.32 -12.08
CA LEU A 144 6.67 -1.98 -13.22
C LEU A 144 5.66 -2.23 -14.36
N ARG A 145 4.45 -2.67 -14.03
CA ARG A 145 3.34 -2.81 -14.98
C ARG A 145 3.01 -1.49 -15.69
N LYS A 146 2.94 -0.37 -14.95
CA LYS A 146 2.66 0.95 -15.54
C LYS A 146 3.78 1.42 -16.47
N ILE A 147 5.04 1.21 -16.09
CA ILE A 147 6.21 1.52 -16.93
C ILE A 147 6.18 0.73 -18.23
N LEU A 148 5.93 -0.58 -18.18
CA LEU A 148 5.85 -1.43 -19.36
C LEU A 148 4.68 -1.04 -20.28
N ARG A 149 3.51 -0.70 -19.72
CA ARG A 149 2.38 -0.17 -20.49
C ARG A 149 2.73 1.11 -21.22
N ALA A 150 3.40 2.05 -20.55
CA ALA A 150 3.83 3.29 -21.15
C ALA A 150 4.81 3.06 -22.31
N LYS A 151 5.68 2.04 -22.21
CA LYS A 151 6.62 1.62 -23.27
C LYS A 151 5.97 0.77 -24.37
N LYS A 152 4.65 0.55 -24.36
CA LYS A 152 3.92 -0.32 -25.31
C LYS A 152 4.39 -1.79 -25.32
N LEU A 153 4.83 -2.29 -24.16
CA LEU A 153 5.35 -3.65 -24.00
C LEU A 153 4.30 -4.64 -23.47
N GLN A 154 3.00 -4.37 -23.67
CA GLN A 154 1.91 -5.21 -23.13
C GLN A 154 1.85 -6.61 -23.73
N ASN A 155 2.43 -6.81 -24.93
CA ASN A 155 2.40 -8.10 -25.62
C ASN A 155 3.57 -9.03 -25.23
N THR A 156 4.38 -8.62 -24.24
CA THR A 156 5.54 -9.41 -23.81
C THR A 156 5.17 -10.40 -22.71
N LYS A 157 5.83 -11.57 -22.70
CA LYS A 157 5.68 -12.56 -21.61
C LYS A 157 6.02 -11.97 -20.23
N ALA A 158 7.03 -11.09 -20.16
CA ALA A 158 7.42 -10.42 -18.93
C ALA A 158 6.25 -9.59 -18.37
N TYR A 159 5.60 -8.80 -19.24
CA TYR A 159 4.44 -8.00 -18.85
C TYR A 159 3.27 -8.86 -18.37
N GLU A 160 2.98 -9.97 -19.05
CA GLU A 160 1.93 -10.91 -18.66
C GLU A 160 2.16 -11.48 -17.25
N ILE A 161 3.38 -11.97 -16.98
CA ILE A 161 3.78 -12.49 -15.66
C ILE A 161 3.62 -11.43 -14.58
N ILE A 162 4.10 -10.20 -14.83
CA ILE A 162 4.00 -9.10 -13.87
C ILE A 162 2.54 -8.76 -13.60
N GLU A 163 1.69 -8.75 -14.62
CA GLU A 163 0.29 -8.38 -14.46
C GLU A 163 -0.51 -9.44 -13.69
N ILE A 164 -0.29 -10.72 -13.95
CA ILE A 164 -0.92 -11.82 -13.20
C ILE A 164 -0.42 -11.79 -11.74
N THR A 165 0.90 -11.65 -11.55
CA THR A 165 1.50 -11.58 -10.21
C THR A 165 0.97 -10.39 -9.43
N PHE A 166 0.92 -9.21 -10.04
CA PHE A 166 0.33 -8.01 -9.44
C PHE A 166 -1.13 -8.24 -9.06
N ALA A 167 -1.98 -8.68 -9.98
CA ALA A 167 -3.41 -8.82 -9.71
C ALA A 167 -3.68 -9.84 -8.59
N GLY A 168 -3.06 -11.03 -8.66
CA GLY A 168 -3.22 -12.07 -7.65
C GLY A 168 -2.73 -11.64 -6.28
N SER A 169 -1.49 -11.13 -6.21
CA SER A 169 -0.90 -10.68 -4.95
C SER A 169 -1.64 -9.48 -4.36
N PHE A 170 -2.07 -8.51 -5.18
CA PHE A 170 -2.84 -7.35 -4.71
C PHE A 170 -4.15 -7.76 -4.08
N VAL A 171 -4.93 -8.60 -4.75
CA VAL A 171 -6.23 -9.05 -4.22
C VAL A 171 -6.03 -9.85 -2.93
N PHE A 172 -5.09 -10.81 -2.90
CA PHE A 172 -4.83 -11.63 -1.73
C PHE A 172 -4.32 -10.80 -0.54
N LEU A 173 -3.27 -10.02 -0.74
CA LEU A 173 -2.62 -9.27 0.33
C LEU A 173 -3.51 -8.13 0.85
N ARG A 174 -4.20 -7.41 -0.04
CA ARG A 174 -5.07 -6.30 0.37
C ARG A 174 -6.41 -6.79 0.94
N SER A 175 -6.93 -7.95 0.55
CA SER A 175 -8.24 -8.41 1.05
C SER A 175 -8.12 -9.33 2.26
N ILE A 176 -7.12 -10.20 2.32
CA ILE A 176 -7.02 -11.19 3.41
C ILE A 176 -6.01 -10.71 4.44
N MET A 177 -4.77 -10.45 4.02
CA MET A 177 -3.68 -10.16 4.96
C MET A 177 -3.83 -8.79 5.63
N CYS A 178 -4.21 -7.75 4.89
CA CYS A 178 -4.49 -6.45 5.49
C CYS A 178 -5.72 -6.49 6.41
N THR A 179 -6.73 -7.33 6.16
CA THR A 179 -7.88 -7.50 7.08
C THR A 179 -7.41 -8.02 8.42
N TRP A 180 -6.59 -9.06 8.40
CA TRP A 180 -6.05 -9.71 9.59
C TRP A 180 -5.15 -8.75 10.37
N LEU A 181 -4.23 -8.08 9.67
CA LEU A 181 -3.32 -7.09 10.26
C LEU A 181 -4.11 -5.91 10.86
N ASN A 182 -5.10 -5.38 10.14
CA ASN A 182 -5.94 -4.28 10.62
C ASN A 182 -6.70 -4.69 11.88
N TYR A 183 -7.26 -5.91 11.94
CA TYR A 183 -7.88 -6.43 13.16
C TYR A 183 -6.91 -6.44 14.35
N ASN A 184 -5.69 -6.98 14.19
CA ASN A 184 -4.72 -7.03 15.28
C ASN A 184 -4.20 -5.63 15.68
N ILE A 185 -4.15 -4.67 14.75
CA ILE A 185 -3.89 -3.25 15.05
C ILE A 185 -5.01 -2.65 15.92
N TRP A 186 -6.26 -3.08 15.74
CA TRP A 186 -7.34 -2.62 16.62
C TRP A 186 -7.23 -3.20 18.03
N VAL A 187 -6.71 -4.41 18.19
CA VAL A 187 -6.41 -5.02 19.51
C VAL A 187 -5.21 -4.35 20.20
N SER A 188 -4.25 -3.83 19.45
CA SER A 188 -3.00 -3.27 20.00
C SER A 188 -3.20 -1.99 20.82
N THR A 189 -2.15 -1.56 21.51
CA THR A 189 -2.15 -0.33 22.33
C THR A 189 -1.96 0.95 21.51
N PHE A 190 -2.25 0.93 20.20
CA PHE A 190 -1.93 2.04 19.31
C PHE A 190 -2.78 3.27 19.58
N PRO A 191 -2.26 4.47 19.31
CA PRO A 191 -3.07 5.69 19.32
C PRO A 191 -4.27 5.54 18.38
N LEU A 192 -5.44 6.00 18.83
CA LEU A 192 -6.69 5.88 18.07
C LEU A 192 -6.56 6.48 16.66
N ILE A 193 -5.90 7.64 16.53
CA ILE A 193 -5.70 8.30 15.23
C ILE A 193 -4.88 7.41 14.28
N SER A 194 -3.86 6.70 14.78
CA SER A 194 -3.09 5.74 13.97
C SER A 194 -3.96 4.57 13.54
N LYS A 195 -4.79 4.02 14.42
CA LYS A 195 -5.74 2.94 14.07
C LYS A 195 -6.68 3.39 12.95
N LEU A 196 -7.29 4.56 13.10
CA LEU A 196 -8.21 5.13 12.12
C LEU A 196 -7.53 5.38 10.76
N THR A 197 -6.37 6.03 10.75
CA THR A 197 -5.65 6.35 9.51
C THR A 197 -5.16 5.10 8.78
N ILE A 198 -4.69 4.07 9.50
CA ILE A 198 -4.35 2.77 8.91
C ILE A 198 -5.59 2.10 8.32
N SER A 199 -6.70 2.07 9.06
CA SER A 199 -7.95 1.47 8.60
C SER A 199 -8.53 2.18 7.36
N ILE A 200 -8.48 3.51 7.31
CA ILE A 200 -8.91 4.28 6.12
C ILE A 200 -8.00 3.98 4.93
N THR A 201 -6.68 3.93 5.15
CA THR A 201 -5.69 3.58 4.12
C THR A 201 -5.94 2.17 3.57
N TYR A 202 -6.25 1.21 4.45
CA TYR A 202 -6.67 -0.14 4.09
C TYR A 202 -7.99 -0.15 3.31
N GLY A 203 -8.98 0.65 3.72
CA GLY A 203 -10.24 0.83 3.00
C GLY A 203 -10.04 1.35 1.57
N VAL A 204 -9.15 2.33 1.35
CA VAL A 204 -8.76 2.75 0.00
C VAL A 204 -8.20 1.57 -0.80
N GLY A 205 -7.41 0.69 -0.18
CA GLY A 205 -6.92 -0.54 -0.78
C GLY A 205 -8.04 -1.49 -1.23
N LEU A 206 -9.10 -1.66 -0.44
CA LEU A 206 -10.27 -2.47 -0.81
C LEU A 206 -11.06 -1.88 -1.98
N ILE A 207 -11.14 -0.55 -2.07
CA ILE A 207 -11.74 0.12 -3.25
C ILE A 207 -10.92 -0.22 -4.50
N TRP A 208 -9.59 -0.19 -4.41
CA TRP A 208 -8.72 -0.59 -5.52
C TRP A 208 -8.82 -2.08 -5.86
N VAL A 209 -9.06 -2.96 -4.89
CA VAL A 209 -9.32 -4.39 -5.16
C VAL A 209 -10.50 -4.54 -6.12
N ASN A 210 -11.60 -3.81 -5.92
CA ASN A 210 -12.74 -3.83 -6.83
C ASN A 210 -12.35 -3.44 -8.27
N VAL A 211 -11.53 -2.40 -8.43
CA VAL A 211 -11.03 -1.96 -9.75
C VAL A 211 -10.16 -3.03 -10.40
N ILE A 212 -9.23 -3.63 -9.65
CA ILE A 212 -8.31 -4.66 -10.18
C ILE A 212 -9.06 -5.94 -10.55
N VAL A 213 -10.03 -6.37 -9.73
CA VAL A 213 -10.90 -7.51 -10.05
C VAL A 213 -11.68 -7.25 -11.33
N GLY A 214 -12.19 -6.03 -11.54
CA GLY A 214 -12.85 -5.65 -12.79
C GLY A 214 -11.93 -5.74 -14.02
N ILE A 215 -10.67 -5.36 -13.90
CA ILE A 215 -9.71 -5.51 -14.99
C ILE A 215 -9.36 -7.00 -15.22
N ALA A 216 -9.23 -7.78 -14.16
CA ALA A 216 -8.88 -9.19 -14.24
C ALA A 216 -10.01 -10.04 -14.84
N VAL A 217 -11.27 -9.74 -14.51
CA VAL A 217 -12.44 -10.51 -14.98
C VAL A 217 -12.59 -10.48 -16.50
N GLU A 218 -12.16 -9.39 -17.14
CA GLU A 218 -12.23 -9.26 -18.61
C GLU A 218 -11.33 -10.26 -19.33
N ARG A 219 -10.35 -10.84 -18.63
CA ARG A 219 -9.46 -11.88 -19.17
C ARG A 219 -10.01 -13.28 -19.03
N LEU A 220 -11.10 -13.47 -18.28
CA LEU A 220 -11.73 -14.79 -18.16
C LEU A 220 -12.46 -15.15 -19.46
N PRO A 221 -12.58 -16.46 -19.77
CA PRO A 221 -13.31 -16.94 -20.94
C PRO A 221 -14.73 -16.36 -21.02
N PRO A 222 -15.25 -16.02 -22.22
CA PRO A 222 -16.54 -15.36 -22.40
C PRO A 222 -17.72 -16.08 -21.73
N TYR A 223 -17.69 -17.42 -21.71
CA TYR A 223 -18.78 -18.27 -21.20
C TYR A 223 -18.50 -18.83 -19.80
N SER A 224 -17.62 -18.21 -19.02
CA SER A 224 -17.32 -18.67 -17.66
C SER A 224 -18.44 -18.26 -16.68
N PRO A 225 -19.06 -19.20 -15.95
CA PRO A 225 -20.03 -18.87 -14.89
C PRO A 225 -19.43 -17.95 -13.82
N VAL A 226 -18.12 -18.10 -13.56
CA VAL A 226 -17.36 -17.26 -12.64
C VAL A 226 -17.28 -15.82 -13.15
N LYS A 227 -17.02 -15.64 -14.45
CA LYS A 227 -17.00 -14.30 -15.09
C LYS A 227 -18.35 -13.62 -14.92
N GLU A 228 -19.43 -14.31 -15.22
CA GLU A 228 -20.79 -13.76 -15.12
C GLU A 228 -21.14 -13.38 -13.66
N ALA A 229 -20.86 -14.25 -12.70
CA ALA A 229 -21.10 -13.97 -11.28
C ALA A 229 -20.33 -12.74 -10.79
N ILE A 230 -19.03 -12.64 -11.12
CA ILE A 230 -18.20 -11.50 -10.76
C ILE A 230 -18.69 -10.23 -11.45
N GLN A 231 -19.01 -10.28 -12.75
CA GLN A 231 -19.51 -9.11 -13.50
C GLN A 231 -20.83 -8.59 -12.93
N ARG A 232 -21.77 -9.47 -12.54
CA ARG A 232 -23.00 -9.05 -11.85
C ARG A 232 -22.69 -8.32 -10.54
N GLY A 233 -21.76 -8.84 -9.74
CA GLY A 233 -21.30 -8.20 -8.51
C GLY A 233 -20.68 -6.83 -8.75
N LEU A 234 -19.78 -6.71 -9.73
CA LEU A 234 -19.14 -5.45 -10.11
C LEU A 234 -20.16 -4.42 -10.64
N GLN A 235 -21.14 -4.85 -11.43
CA GLN A 235 -22.22 -3.98 -11.90
C GLN A 235 -23.08 -3.46 -10.74
N PHE A 236 -23.38 -4.32 -9.76
CA PHE A 236 -24.08 -3.91 -8.55
C PHE A 236 -23.27 -2.86 -7.77
N ILE A 237 -21.96 -3.08 -7.58
CA ILE A 237 -21.07 -2.12 -6.91
C ILE A 237 -21.00 -0.80 -7.68
N ASN A 238 -20.85 -0.84 -9.00
CA ASN A 238 -20.75 0.35 -9.84
C ASN A 238 -22.05 1.18 -9.85
N LYS A 239 -23.22 0.53 -9.71
CA LYS A 239 -24.50 1.25 -9.54
C LYS A 239 -24.67 1.84 -8.14
N ASN A 240 -23.95 1.31 -7.14
CA ASN A 240 -24.13 1.64 -5.73
C ASN A 240 -22.80 2.08 -5.08
N GLN A 241 -22.01 2.92 -5.74
CA GLN A 241 -20.66 3.28 -5.29
C GLN A 241 -20.61 3.87 -3.88
N MET A 242 -21.60 4.69 -3.51
CA MET A 242 -21.66 5.25 -2.15
C MET A 242 -21.92 4.16 -1.11
N SER A 243 -22.90 3.29 -1.33
CA SER A 243 -23.18 2.17 -0.43
C SER A 243 -21.99 1.22 -0.31
N PHE A 244 -21.26 0.99 -1.41
CA PHE A 244 -20.02 0.22 -1.40
C PHE A 244 -18.94 0.91 -0.56
N ALA A 245 -18.72 2.21 -0.74
CA ALA A 245 -17.76 2.97 0.06
C ALA A 245 -18.10 2.97 1.56
N VAL A 246 -19.39 3.09 1.92
CA VAL A 246 -19.87 2.94 3.30
C VAL A 246 -19.61 1.53 3.81
N GLY A 247 -19.90 0.50 3.02
CA GLY A 247 -19.63 -0.89 3.38
C GLY A 247 -18.14 -1.14 3.64
N VAL A 248 -17.26 -0.59 2.81
CA VAL A 248 -15.81 -0.63 3.00
C VAL A 248 -15.40 0.08 4.29
N PHE A 249 -15.97 1.26 4.58
CA PHE A 249 -15.68 1.98 5.82
C PHE A 249 -16.14 1.19 7.06
N VAL A 250 -17.36 0.63 7.02
CA VAL A 250 -17.88 -0.23 8.09
C VAL A 250 -16.96 -1.43 8.31
N TRP A 251 -16.52 -2.08 7.23
CA TRP A 251 -15.61 -3.22 7.29
C TRP A 251 -14.23 -2.86 7.82
N ALA A 252 -13.67 -1.74 7.38
CA ALA A 252 -12.31 -1.34 7.73
C ALA A 252 -12.19 -0.73 9.14
N VAL A 253 -13.23 -0.03 9.60
CA VAL A 253 -13.19 0.78 10.83
C VAL A 253 -14.16 0.26 11.88
N ILE A 254 -15.45 0.18 11.55
CA ILE A 254 -16.51 -0.07 12.54
C ILE A 254 -16.48 -1.50 13.06
N ILE A 255 -16.36 -2.50 12.18
CA ILE A 255 -16.32 -3.91 12.58
C ILE A 255 -15.11 -4.21 13.49
N PRO A 256 -13.86 -3.84 13.12
CA PRO A 256 -12.71 -4.05 14.00
C PRO A 256 -12.83 -3.31 15.33
N TYR A 257 -13.32 -2.07 15.33
CA TYR A 257 -13.60 -1.35 16.57
C TYR A 257 -14.59 -2.09 17.45
N TYR A 258 -15.74 -2.48 16.91
CA TYR A 258 -16.79 -3.17 17.67
C TYR A 258 -16.30 -4.51 18.23
N VAL A 259 -15.67 -5.32 17.40
CA VAL A 259 -15.20 -6.66 17.82
C VAL A 259 -14.11 -6.59 18.88
N THR A 260 -13.19 -5.61 18.79
CA THR A 260 -12.04 -5.53 19.70
C THR A 260 -12.31 -4.68 20.95
N GLN A 261 -13.02 -3.56 20.80
CA GLN A 261 -13.25 -2.60 21.89
C GLN A 261 -14.54 -2.87 22.65
N PHE A 262 -15.59 -3.36 21.97
CA PHE A 262 -16.90 -3.61 22.59
C PHE A 262 -17.08 -5.08 22.98
N LEU A 263 -16.72 -6.01 22.10
CA LEU A 263 -16.77 -7.46 22.40
C LEU A 263 -15.50 -8.00 23.06
N HIS A 264 -14.46 -7.16 23.20
CA HIS A 264 -13.19 -7.50 23.86
C HIS A 264 -12.48 -8.74 23.29
N PHE A 265 -12.61 -9.00 21.98
CA PHE A 265 -11.84 -10.08 21.36
C PHE A 265 -10.35 -9.72 21.32
N GLY A 266 -9.51 -10.69 21.70
CA GLY A 266 -8.05 -10.54 21.74
C GLY A 266 -7.34 -10.74 20.41
N PHE A 267 -6.01 -10.80 20.47
CA PHE A 267 -5.15 -11.02 19.30
C PHE A 267 -5.47 -12.35 18.64
N LYS A 268 -5.48 -12.35 17.31
CA LYS A 268 -5.58 -13.57 16.50
C LYS A 268 -4.23 -13.82 15.87
N ASN A 269 -3.22 -14.15 16.66
CA ASN A 269 -1.88 -14.34 16.10
C ASN A 269 -1.77 -15.70 15.41
N LEU A 270 -1.18 -15.73 14.20
CA LEU A 270 -0.79 -16.98 13.56
C LEU A 270 0.68 -17.24 13.90
N VAL A 271 0.96 -18.29 14.68
CA VAL A 271 2.32 -18.63 15.09
C VAL A 271 2.76 -19.95 14.46
N ILE A 272 3.89 -19.93 13.73
CA ILE A 272 4.47 -21.12 13.10
C ILE A 272 5.92 -21.25 13.57
N GLY A 273 6.22 -22.29 14.36
CA GLY A 273 7.60 -22.53 14.84
C GLY A 273 8.19 -21.38 15.67
N GLY A 274 7.36 -20.68 16.44
CA GLY A 274 7.77 -19.49 17.22
C GLY A 274 7.78 -18.18 16.42
N PHE A 275 7.50 -18.24 15.12
CA PHE A 275 7.42 -17.08 14.25
C PHE A 275 6.00 -16.52 14.19
N ILE A 276 5.81 -15.24 14.53
CA ILE A 276 4.49 -14.59 14.53
C ILE A 276 4.20 -14.03 13.13
N VAL A 277 3.42 -14.78 12.35
CA VAL A 277 3.13 -14.44 10.95
C VAL A 277 2.20 -13.23 10.83
N PHE A 278 1.16 -13.17 11.68
CA PHE A 278 0.17 -12.09 11.73
C PHE A 278 -0.25 -11.79 13.15
#